data_AF-A0A1B6MHN1-F1
#
_entry.id   AF-A0A1B6MHN1-F1
#
_cell.length_a   1.000
_cell.length_b   1.000
_cell.length_c   1.000
_cell.angle_alpha   90.00
_cell.angle_beta   90.00
_cell.angle_gamma   90.00
#
_symmetry.space_group_name_H-M   'P 1'
#
loop_
_entity.id
_entity.type
_entity.pdbx_description
1 polymer ?
#
loop_
_entity_poly.entity_id
_entity_poly.type
_entity_poly.pdbx_seq_one_letter_code
_entity_poly.pdbx_strand_id
1 'polypeptide(L)'
;EEQRPVKRKPIVNINPSGNPFADEQVGDATAAKGAAEENSSPFINIIGTCFRPYLYIYIDSLDRNLYELMEKFMTESKRDLSNEQPVSAAVHGVLPSCADLFVFYKKFLVQCNQLSNGPPMLSLSNTFEKYLREYAIKILQNNLPKLGGTNSSSSLSASMTNITRDLRDISSASSLIQNFLKEGEVARFSKAEIARICCILTTAEYCLETTQQLEEKLKEKVEPSLVDKINLSQEQDIFHSVISNCIQLLVQDLEMACEPALSAMSKIQWQTK
;
A
#
# COMPACT_ATOMS: atom_id res chain seq x y z
N GLU A 1 47.42 -14.02 -30.78
CA GLU A 1 47.23 -13.56 -29.40
C GLU A 1 45.93 -12.75 -29.31
N GLU A 2 44.90 -13.44 -28.84
CA GLU A 2 43.69 -12.98 -28.14
C GLU A 2 43.18 -11.53 -28.33
N GLN A 3 42.17 -11.37 -29.20
CA GLN A 3 41.24 -10.23 -29.13
C GLN A 3 40.33 -10.40 -27.91
N ARG A 4 40.65 -9.65 -26.84
CA ARG A 4 39.81 -9.53 -25.65
C ARG A 4 38.49 -8.83 -26.01
N PRO A 5 37.31 -9.42 -25.76
CA PRO A 5 36.06 -8.72 -26.02
C PRO A 5 35.81 -7.67 -24.92
N VAL A 6 35.69 -6.41 -25.34
CA VAL A 6 35.22 -5.31 -24.48
C VAL A 6 33.76 -5.60 -24.12
N LYS A 7 33.54 -6.14 -22.92
CA LYS A 7 32.21 -6.28 -22.31
C LYS A 7 31.58 -4.90 -22.20
N ARG A 8 30.70 -4.53 -23.14
CA ARG A 8 29.72 -3.47 -22.93
C ARG A 8 28.81 -3.95 -21.80
N LYS A 9 28.98 -3.36 -20.61
CA LYS A 9 28.02 -3.51 -19.52
C LYS A 9 26.66 -3.06 -20.04
N PRO A 10 25.56 -3.81 -19.79
CA PRO A 10 24.24 -3.28 -20.07
C PRO A 10 24.05 -2.06 -19.18
N ILE A 11 23.75 -0.93 -19.80
CA ILE A 11 23.25 0.25 -19.09
C ILE A 11 21.88 -0.19 -18.57
N VAL A 12 21.85 -0.65 -17.32
CA VAL A 12 20.60 -0.76 -16.57
C VAL A 12 20.14 0.68 -16.42
N ASN A 13 19.08 1.04 -17.15
CA ASN A 13 18.39 2.29 -16.92
C ASN A 13 17.68 2.13 -15.56
N ILE A 14 18.41 2.44 -14.49
CA ILE A 14 17.89 2.38 -13.12
C ILE A 14 17.05 3.64 -12.98
N ASN A 15 15.75 3.47 -13.21
CA ASN A 15 14.77 4.47 -12.85
C ASN A 15 14.87 4.69 -11.31
N PRO A 16 15.19 5.90 -10.82
CA PRO A 16 15.41 6.14 -9.40
C PRO A 16 14.14 5.97 -8.55
N SER A 17 12.95 5.92 -9.16
CA SER A 17 11.67 5.74 -8.46
C SER A 17 11.18 4.29 -8.36
N GLY A 18 11.72 3.37 -9.17
CA GLY A 18 11.19 2.01 -9.29
C GLY A 18 9.75 1.92 -9.82
N ASN A 19 9.12 3.05 -10.16
CA ASN A 19 7.73 3.15 -10.58
C ASN A 19 7.58 2.84 -12.09
N PRO A 20 6.78 1.82 -12.46
CA PRO A 20 6.62 1.43 -13.86
C PRO A 20 5.94 2.49 -14.75
N PHE A 21 5.29 3.51 -14.18
CA PHE A 21 4.57 4.56 -14.91
C PHE A 21 5.34 5.90 -15.01
N ALA A 22 6.45 6.06 -14.27
CA ALA A 22 7.16 7.34 -14.16
C ALA A 22 7.93 7.78 -15.43
N ASP A 23 8.49 6.83 -16.20
CA ASP A 23 9.35 7.14 -17.36
C ASP A 23 8.57 7.48 -18.64
N GLU A 24 7.23 7.36 -18.66
CA GLU A 24 6.44 7.57 -19.89
C GLU A 24 6.05 9.03 -20.14
N GLN A 25 6.58 10.00 -19.39
CA GLN A 25 6.31 11.42 -19.65
C GLN A 25 7.06 11.99 -20.87
N VAL A 26 8.03 11.28 -21.46
CA VAL A 26 8.65 11.70 -22.73
C VAL A 26 8.94 10.49 -23.62
N GLY A 27 8.00 10.14 -24.50
CA GLY A 27 8.37 9.50 -25.77
C GLY A 27 7.86 8.10 -26.09
N ASP A 28 7.00 7.46 -25.28
CA ASP A 28 6.28 6.24 -25.71
C ASP A 28 4.82 6.53 -26.07
N ALA A 29 4.66 7.48 -26.99
CA ALA A 29 3.44 7.61 -27.77
C ALA A 29 3.44 6.57 -28.91
N THR A 30 3.70 5.29 -28.61
CA THR A 30 3.50 4.26 -29.62
C THR A 30 2.02 3.89 -29.68
N ALA A 31 1.38 4.44 -30.72
CA ALA A 31 0.13 4.01 -31.33
C ALA A 31 -1.17 4.11 -30.50
N ALA A 32 -1.60 5.34 -30.22
CA ALA A 32 -3.01 5.75 -30.38
C ALA A 32 -3.13 7.29 -30.30
N LYS A 33 -2.25 8.02 -31.00
CA LYS A 33 -2.60 9.39 -31.37
C LYS A 33 -3.75 9.28 -32.35
N GLY A 34 -4.89 9.86 -31.99
CA GLY A 34 -5.89 10.27 -32.97
C GLY A 34 -5.17 11.10 -34.03
N ALA A 35 -4.88 10.45 -35.16
CA ALA A 35 -4.48 11.14 -36.36
C ALA A 35 -5.70 11.94 -36.80
N ALA A 36 -5.48 13.25 -36.91
CA ALA A 36 -6.32 14.12 -37.71
C ALA A 36 -6.66 13.43 -39.03
N GLU A 37 -7.90 13.65 -39.48
CA GLU A 37 -8.44 13.22 -40.75
C GLU A 37 -7.41 13.34 -41.89
N GLU A 38 -6.88 12.21 -42.36
CA GLU A 38 -6.60 11.90 -43.76
C GLU A 38 -6.00 10.49 -43.84
N ASN A 39 -6.70 9.57 -44.53
CA ASN A 39 -6.33 8.18 -44.82
C ASN A 39 -6.25 7.19 -43.65
N SER A 40 -7.31 7.02 -42.85
CA SER A 40 -7.50 5.75 -42.14
C SER A 40 -7.96 4.68 -43.14
N SER A 41 -7.10 3.70 -43.43
CA SER A 41 -7.46 2.59 -44.32
C SER A 41 -8.76 1.94 -43.82
N PRO A 42 -9.69 1.53 -44.71
CA PRO A 42 -10.97 0.94 -44.31
C PRO A 42 -10.81 -0.30 -43.43
N PHE A 43 -9.63 -0.93 -43.40
CA PHE A 43 -9.29 -2.10 -42.61
C PHE A 43 -8.84 -1.79 -41.17
N ILE A 44 -8.63 -0.52 -40.80
CA ILE A 44 -8.20 -0.18 -39.44
C ILE A 44 -9.33 -0.55 -38.46
N ASN A 45 -8.99 -1.32 -37.42
CA ASN A 45 -9.92 -1.75 -36.34
C ASN A 45 -11.12 -2.65 -36.74
N ILE A 46 -11.24 -3.14 -37.97
CA ILE A 46 -12.32 -4.08 -38.35
C ILE A 46 -12.23 -5.38 -37.53
N ILE A 47 -11.03 -5.94 -37.39
CA ILE A 47 -10.80 -7.17 -36.61
C ILE A 47 -11.07 -6.90 -35.14
N GLY A 48 -10.59 -5.80 -34.58
CA GLY A 48 -10.86 -5.44 -33.17
C GLY A 48 -12.36 -5.32 -32.88
N THR A 49 -13.14 -4.77 -33.83
CA THR A 49 -14.58 -4.55 -33.67
C THR A 49 -15.37 -5.84 -33.45
N CYS A 50 -15.02 -6.94 -34.12
CA CYS A 50 -15.71 -8.22 -33.92
C CYS A 50 -15.37 -8.93 -32.61
N PHE A 51 -14.27 -8.55 -31.93
CA PHE A 51 -13.91 -9.09 -30.61
C PHE A 51 -14.38 -8.22 -29.44
N ARG A 52 -14.75 -6.95 -29.66
CA ARG A 52 -15.25 -6.03 -28.61
C ARG A 52 -16.36 -6.63 -27.72
N PRO A 53 -17.39 -7.30 -28.27
CA PRO A 53 -18.46 -7.87 -27.45
C PRO A 53 -17.99 -8.98 -26.52
N TYR A 54 -16.85 -9.61 -26.80
CA TYR A 54 -16.30 -10.75 -26.04
C TYR A 54 -15.17 -10.36 -25.09
N LEU A 55 -14.76 -9.08 -25.06
CA LEU A 55 -13.67 -8.61 -24.19
C LEU A 55 -13.96 -8.74 -22.70
N TYR A 56 -15.23 -8.94 -22.29
CA TYR A 56 -15.55 -9.26 -20.90
C TYR A 56 -14.86 -10.54 -20.41
N ILE A 57 -14.67 -11.55 -21.28
CA ILE A 57 -13.98 -12.80 -20.92
C ILE A 57 -12.52 -12.52 -20.56
N TYR A 58 -11.90 -11.56 -21.26
CA TYR A 58 -10.55 -11.12 -20.97
C TYR A 58 -10.50 -10.38 -19.62
N ILE A 59 -11.47 -9.49 -19.34
CA ILE A 59 -11.57 -8.81 -18.03
C ILE A 59 -11.83 -9.82 -16.91
N ASP A 60 -12.67 -10.84 -17.12
CA ASP A 60 -12.91 -11.90 -16.15
C ASP A 60 -11.62 -12.70 -15.86
N SER A 61 -10.83 -12.97 -16.90
CA SER A 61 -9.52 -13.61 -16.72
C SER A 61 -8.56 -12.71 -15.94
N LEU A 62 -8.60 -11.40 -16.18
CA LEU A 62 -7.79 -10.41 -15.46
C LEU A 62 -8.18 -10.33 -13.98
N ASP A 63 -9.48 -10.29 -13.69
CA ASP A 63 -10.00 -10.32 -12.32
C ASP A 63 -9.53 -11.58 -11.57
N ARG A 64 -9.60 -12.76 -12.20
CA ARG A 64 -9.08 -14.01 -11.61
C ARG A 64 -7.58 -13.95 -11.34
N ASN A 65 -6.78 -13.47 -12.30
CA ASN A 65 -5.34 -13.36 -12.10
C ASN A 65 -4.99 -12.38 -10.96
N LEU A 66 -5.70 -11.25 -10.85
CA LEU A 66 -5.50 -10.29 -9.77
C LEU A 66 -5.95 -10.84 -8.41
N TYR A 67 -7.01 -11.64 -8.38
CA TYR A 67 -7.42 -12.35 -7.19
C TYR A 67 -6.33 -13.31 -6.70
N GLU A 68 -5.80 -14.16 -7.58
CA GLU A 68 -4.71 -15.08 -7.25
C GLU A 68 -3.44 -14.34 -6.78
N LEU A 69 -3.11 -13.22 -7.43
CA LEU A 69 -1.99 -12.37 -7.03
C LEU A 69 -2.21 -11.79 -5.62
N MET A 70 -3.42 -11.37 -5.30
CA MET A 70 -3.78 -10.86 -3.97
C MET A 70 -3.70 -11.95 -2.88
N GLU A 71 -4.17 -13.17 -3.17
CA GLU A 71 -4.04 -14.29 -2.25
C GLU A 71 -2.58 -14.65 -1.97
N LYS A 72 -1.74 -14.62 -3.02
CA LYS A 72 -0.30 -14.81 -2.89
C LYS A 72 0.32 -13.74 -1.98
N PHE A 73 0.01 -12.46 -2.20
CA PHE A 73 0.51 -11.37 -1.36
C PHE A 73 0.05 -11.47 0.10
N MET A 74 -1.20 -11.86 0.35
CA MET A 74 -1.70 -12.09 1.71
C MET A 74 -0.92 -13.20 2.42
N THR A 75 -0.61 -14.28 1.71
CA THR A 75 0.14 -15.42 2.26
C THR A 75 1.58 -15.04 2.57
N GLU A 76 2.23 -14.31 1.66
CA GLU A 76 3.59 -13.80 1.84
C GLU A 76 3.68 -12.82 3.01
N SER A 77 2.72 -11.89 3.10
CA SER A 77 2.64 -10.93 4.22
C SER A 77 2.48 -11.64 5.58
N LYS A 78 1.64 -12.68 5.66
CA LYS A 78 1.48 -13.50 6.88
C LYS A 78 2.75 -14.26 7.27
N ARG A 79 3.54 -14.68 6.29
CA ARG A 79 4.83 -15.33 6.52
C ARG A 79 5.86 -14.34 7.07
N ASP A 80 5.85 -13.11 6.57
CA ASP A 80 6.71 -12.04 7.08
C ASP A 80 6.28 -11.53 8.47
N LEU A 81 5.01 -11.65 8.83
CA LEU A 81 4.49 -11.40 10.18
C LEU A 81 5.02 -12.40 11.22
N SER A 82 5.29 -13.65 10.81
CA SER A 82 5.67 -14.75 11.70
C SER A 82 7.18 -14.95 11.84
N ASN A 83 7.97 -14.42 10.91
CA ASN A 83 9.42 -14.32 11.06
C ASN A 83 9.76 -12.98 11.75
N GLU A 84 10.17 -13.00 13.02
CA GLU A 84 10.70 -11.84 13.76
C GLU A 84 12.06 -11.33 13.20
N GLN A 85 12.39 -11.62 11.95
CA GLN A 85 13.61 -11.10 11.35
C GLN A 85 13.43 -9.60 11.05
N PRO A 86 14.41 -8.77 11.45
CA PRO A 86 14.38 -7.36 11.09
C PRO A 86 14.37 -7.26 9.57
N VAL A 87 13.36 -6.57 9.04
CA VAL A 87 13.10 -6.34 7.62
C VAL A 87 14.40 -5.97 6.91
N SER A 88 15.10 -6.97 6.34
CA SER A 88 16.31 -6.78 5.53
C SER A 88 15.98 -6.80 4.04
N ALA A 89 14.75 -6.45 3.67
CA ALA A 89 14.24 -6.61 2.32
C ALA A 89 13.63 -5.32 1.79
N ALA A 90 14.48 -4.37 1.40
CA ALA A 90 14.39 -3.63 0.14
C ALA A 90 15.42 -2.48 0.15
N VAL A 91 16.08 -2.27 -0.99
CA VAL A 91 16.99 -1.14 -1.24
C VAL A 91 16.30 0.23 -1.04
N HIS A 92 14.96 0.27 -0.93
CA HIS A 92 14.13 1.47 -0.78
C HIS A 92 13.07 1.39 0.33
N GLY A 93 13.03 0.33 1.15
CA GLY A 93 12.04 0.20 2.24
C GLY A 93 10.59 -0.12 1.82
N VAL A 94 10.30 -0.27 0.53
CA VAL A 94 8.96 -0.59 0.00
C VAL A 94 8.74 -2.10 -0.14
N LEU A 95 7.52 -2.59 0.13
CA LEU A 95 7.16 -3.99 -0.08
C LEU A 95 7.23 -4.37 -1.57
N PRO A 96 7.93 -5.47 -1.94
CA PRO A 96 8.02 -5.93 -3.33
C PRO A 96 6.66 -6.27 -3.95
N SER A 97 5.68 -6.65 -3.13
CA SER A 97 4.30 -6.91 -3.58
C SER A 97 3.63 -5.70 -4.26
N CYS A 98 3.88 -4.46 -3.82
CA CYS A 98 3.30 -3.28 -4.48
C CYS A 98 3.95 -3.05 -5.85
N ALA A 99 5.27 -3.28 -5.98
CA ALA A 99 5.96 -3.16 -7.27
C ALA A 99 5.43 -4.18 -8.29
N ASP A 100 5.27 -5.44 -7.88
CA ASP A 100 4.72 -6.50 -8.73
C ASP A 100 3.28 -6.19 -9.18
N LEU A 101 2.45 -5.65 -8.28
CA LEU A 101 1.08 -5.24 -8.60
C LEU A 101 1.04 -4.19 -9.73
N PHE A 102 1.83 -3.13 -9.60
CA PHE A 102 1.82 -2.04 -10.58
C PHE A 102 2.51 -2.42 -11.90
N VAL A 103 3.53 -3.28 -11.88
CA VAL A 103 4.08 -3.87 -13.11
C VAL A 103 3.02 -4.69 -13.84
N PHE A 104 2.20 -5.42 -13.09
CA PHE A 104 1.11 -6.20 -13.65
C PHE A 104 0.00 -5.33 -14.24
N TYR A 105 -0.38 -4.24 -13.55
CA TYR A 105 -1.32 -3.25 -14.08
C TYR A 105 -0.80 -2.61 -15.38
N LYS A 106 0.47 -2.24 -15.44
CA LYS A 106 1.08 -1.67 -16.65
C LYS A 106 0.95 -2.63 -17.83
N LYS A 107 1.28 -3.91 -17.63
CA LYS A 107 1.17 -4.93 -18.69
C LYS A 107 -0.25 -5.01 -19.25
N PHE A 108 -1.26 -5.02 -18.38
CA PHE A 108 -2.65 -5.12 -18.82
C PHE A 108 -3.20 -3.85 -19.43
N LEU A 109 -2.78 -2.68 -18.95
CA LEU A 109 -3.12 -1.41 -19.58
C LEU A 109 -2.61 -1.38 -21.03
N VAL A 110 -1.35 -1.74 -21.25
CA VAL A 110 -0.73 -1.78 -22.59
C VAL A 110 -1.41 -2.80 -23.49
N GLN A 111 -1.79 -3.97 -22.98
CA GLN A 111 -2.50 -4.99 -23.75
C GLN A 111 -3.93 -4.55 -24.09
N CYS A 112 -4.68 -4.00 -23.13
CA CYS A 112 -6.04 -3.55 -23.35
C CYS A 112 -6.09 -2.40 -24.37
N ASN A 113 -5.15 -1.46 -24.29
CA ASN A 113 -5.03 -0.35 -25.24
C ASN A 113 -4.74 -0.80 -26.70
N GLN A 114 -4.15 -1.98 -26.91
CA GLN A 114 -4.00 -2.57 -28.25
C GLN A 114 -5.27 -3.22 -28.79
N LEU A 115 -6.20 -3.59 -27.89
CA LEU A 115 -7.41 -4.33 -28.21
C LEU A 115 -8.63 -3.41 -28.33
N SER A 116 -8.76 -2.43 -27.44
CA SER A 116 -9.92 -1.53 -27.37
C SER A 116 -9.68 -0.33 -26.44
N ASN A 117 -10.26 0.82 -26.80
CA ASN A 117 -10.23 2.05 -25.99
C ASN A 117 -11.63 2.45 -25.45
N GLY A 118 -12.63 1.57 -25.65
CA GLY A 118 -14.03 1.82 -25.32
C GLY A 118 -14.46 1.24 -23.96
N PRO A 119 -15.72 0.77 -23.81
CA PRO A 119 -16.26 0.26 -22.54
C PRO A 119 -15.41 -0.77 -21.77
N PRO A 120 -14.69 -1.71 -22.43
CA PRO A 120 -13.80 -2.64 -21.73
C PRO A 120 -12.65 -1.98 -20.97
N MET A 121 -12.17 -0.81 -21.41
CA MET A 121 -11.14 -0.03 -20.71
C MET A 121 -11.69 0.58 -19.42
N LEU A 122 -12.97 0.95 -19.40
CA LEU A 122 -13.64 1.39 -18.18
C LEU A 122 -13.83 0.23 -17.19
N SER A 123 -14.20 -0.96 -17.69
CA SER A 123 -14.24 -2.18 -16.86
C SER A 123 -12.87 -2.56 -16.30
N LEU A 124 -11.79 -2.32 -17.06
CA LEU A 124 -10.41 -2.48 -16.58
C LEU A 124 -10.11 -1.53 -15.41
N SER A 125 -10.44 -0.24 -15.52
CA SER A 125 -10.28 0.75 -14.44
C SER A 125 -10.97 0.29 -13.16
N ASN A 126 -12.25 -0.09 -13.25
CA ASN A 126 -13.01 -0.59 -12.11
C ASN A 126 -12.38 -1.83 -11.45
N THR A 127 -11.73 -2.68 -12.26
CA THR A 127 -11.04 -3.87 -11.74
C THR A 127 -9.75 -3.45 -11.01
N PHE A 128 -8.97 -2.52 -11.55
CA PHE A 128 -7.80 -1.97 -10.87
C PHE A 128 -8.16 -1.27 -9.56
N GLU A 129 -9.23 -0.48 -9.55
CA GLU A 129 -9.80 0.18 -8.37
C GLU A 129 -10.10 -0.85 -7.27
N LYS A 130 -10.86 -1.89 -7.60
CA LYS A 130 -11.20 -3.00 -6.68
C LYS A 130 -9.95 -3.59 -6.02
N TYR A 131 -8.92 -3.93 -6.81
CA TYR A 131 -7.72 -4.58 -6.26
C TYR A 131 -6.76 -3.62 -5.56
N LEU A 132 -6.76 -2.32 -5.89
CA LEU A 132 -6.03 -1.30 -5.11
C LEU A 132 -6.62 -1.16 -3.71
N ARG A 133 -7.95 -1.13 -3.57
CA ARG A 133 -8.61 -1.12 -2.26
C ARG A 133 -8.31 -2.36 -1.47
N GLU A 134 -8.42 -3.52 -2.11
CA GLU A 134 -8.12 -4.80 -1.47
C GLU A 134 -6.66 -4.85 -1.00
N TYR A 135 -5.71 -4.34 -1.80
CA TYR A 135 -4.32 -4.23 -1.38
C TYR A 135 -4.16 -3.34 -0.13
N ALA A 136 -4.72 -2.13 -0.16
CA ALA A 136 -4.60 -1.19 0.93
C ALA A 136 -5.20 -1.73 2.24
N ILE A 137 -6.37 -2.37 2.17
CA ILE A 137 -7.08 -2.87 3.36
C ILE A 137 -6.48 -4.20 3.82
N LYS A 138 -6.42 -5.21 2.93
CA LYS A 138 -6.05 -6.58 3.32
C LYS A 138 -4.57 -6.77 3.53
N ILE A 139 -3.73 -6.03 2.81
CA ILE A 139 -2.27 -6.12 2.92
C ILE A 139 -1.75 -5.03 3.85
N LEU A 140 -1.99 -3.74 3.57
CA LEU A 140 -1.33 -2.69 4.36
C LEU A 140 -1.97 -2.54 5.75
N GLN A 141 -3.28 -2.26 5.82
CA GLN A 141 -3.95 -1.98 7.11
C GLN A 141 -3.93 -3.18 8.07
N ASN A 142 -4.17 -4.39 7.57
CA ASN A 142 -4.18 -5.59 8.42
C ASN A 142 -2.79 -5.98 8.95
N ASN A 143 -1.71 -5.47 8.34
CA ASN A 143 -0.35 -5.72 8.79
C ASN A 143 0.16 -4.64 9.76
N LEU A 144 -0.61 -3.57 10.02
CA LEU A 144 -0.26 -2.57 11.01
C LEU A 144 -0.43 -3.13 12.44
N PRO A 145 0.56 -2.93 13.32
CA PRO A 145 0.43 -3.31 14.71
C PRO A 145 -0.64 -2.43 15.39
N LYS A 146 -1.48 -3.04 16.22
CA LYS A 146 -2.47 -2.32 17.03
C LYS A 146 -1.84 -1.96 18.36
N LEU A 147 -1.80 -0.68 18.69
CA LEU A 147 -1.26 -0.22 19.96
C LEU A 147 -2.18 -0.67 21.11
N GLY A 148 -1.66 -1.48 22.04
CA GLY A 148 -2.33 -1.80 23.30
C GLY A 148 -3.24 -3.04 23.35
N GLY A 149 -3.03 -4.09 22.54
CA GLY A 149 -3.79 -5.33 22.74
C GLY A 149 -3.37 -6.55 21.94
N THR A 150 -2.96 -7.59 22.68
CA THR A 150 -3.25 -9.00 22.41
C THR A 150 -4.51 -9.16 21.56
N ASN A 151 -4.45 -9.77 20.37
CA ASN A 151 -5.56 -10.38 19.60
C ASN A 151 -7.01 -10.06 20.02
N SER A 152 -7.40 -8.79 20.11
CA SER A 152 -8.70 -8.39 20.65
C SER A 152 -9.60 -7.94 19.51
N SER A 153 -10.18 -8.92 18.83
CA SER A 153 -11.48 -8.77 18.17
C SER A 153 -12.64 -8.86 19.19
N SER A 154 -12.40 -8.51 20.46
CA SER A 154 -13.41 -8.48 21.52
C SER A 154 -13.72 -7.03 21.89
N SER A 155 -14.72 -6.52 21.18
CA SER A 155 -15.51 -5.33 21.47
C SER A 155 -15.86 -5.13 22.96
N LEU A 156 -15.73 -3.89 23.44
CA LEU A 156 -16.74 -3.16 24.24
C LEU A 156 -17.40 -3.83 25.47
N SER A 157 -16.83 -4.90 26.06
CA SER A 157 -17.43 -5.62 27.20
C SER A 157 -16.62 -5.52 28.51
N ALA A 158 -15.38 -5.05 28.46
CA ALA A 158 -14.48 -5.04 29.62
C ALA A 158 -14.83 -3.99 30.71
N SER A 159 -15.67 -3.00 30.41
CA SER A 159 -15.96 -1.92 31.37
C SER A 159 -16.95 -2.30 32.48
N MET A 160 -17.68 -3.41 32.39
CA MET A 160 -18.63 -3.83 33.44
C MET A 160 -18.08 -4.87 34.42
N THR A 161 -16.92 -5.48 34.16
CA THR A 161 -16.38 -6.56 35.02
C THR A 161 -15.35 -6.08 36.04
N ASN A 162 -14.85 -4.85 35.93
CA ASN A 162 -13.84 -4.33 36.85
C ASN A 162 -14.43 -3.74 38.15
N ILE A 163 -15.67 -3.22 38.14
CA ILE A 163 -16.28 -2.59 39.32
C ILE A 163 -16.66 -3.62 40.40
N THR A 164 -16.99 -4.87 40.05
CA THR A 164 -17.39 -5.88 41.04
C THR A 164 -16.20 -6.58 41.72
N ARG A 165 -15.00 -6.50 41.14
CA ARG A 165 -13.77 -7.08 41.72
C ARG A 165 -13.14 -6.18 42.78
N ASP A 166 -13.25 -4.86 42.62
CA ASP A 166 -12.56 -3.85 43.44
C ASP A 166 -13.03 -3.75 44.91
N LEU A 167 -14.16 -4.36 45.29
CA LEU A 167 -14.64 -4.34 46.68
C LEU A 167 -14.18 -5.53 47.53
N ARG A 168 -13.56 -6.57 46.95
CA ARG A 168 -13.16 -7.78 47.70
C ARG A 168 -11.70 -7.78 48.17
N ASP A 169 -10.81 -6.98 47.58
CA ASP A 169 -9.37 -7.04 47.84
C ASP A 169 -8.81 -5.90 48.72
N ILE A 170 -9.65 -5.24 49.52
CA ILE A 170 -9.20 -4.17 50.44
C ILE A 170 -8.37 -4.71 51.64
N SER A 171 -8.22 -6.03 51.77
CA SER A 171 -7.56 -6.66 52.93
C SER A 171 -6.06 -6.93 52.77
N SER A 172 -5.36 -6.36 51.78
CA SER A 172 -3.90 -6.50 51.69
C SER A 172 -3.19 -5.19 51.33
N ALA A 173 -3.04 -4.33 52.34
CA ALA A 173 -2.24 -3.09 52.26
C ALA A 173 -0.73 -3.30 51.92
N SER A 174 -0.30 -4.53 51.66
CA SER A 174 1.04 -4.88 51.17
C SER A 174 1.13 -4.90 49.63
N SER A 175 -0.01 -4.97 48.91
CA SER A 175 -0.04 -5.01 47.43
C SER A 175 0.10 -3.62 46.79
N LEU A 176 -0.19 -2.56 47.54
CA LEU A 176 -0.17 -1.18 47.03
C LEU A 176 1.24 -0.68 46.67
N ILE A 177 2.30 -1.26 47.25
CA ILE A 177 3.69 -0.87 46.99
C ILE A 177 4.27 -1.62 45.78
N GLN A 178 3.78 -2.83 45.47
CA GLN A 178 4.25 -3.62 44.32
C GLN A 178 3.67 -3.12 42.97
N ASN A 179 2.51 -2.48 42.98
CA ASN A 179 1.95 -1.87 41.76
C ASN A 179 2.67 -0.59 41.33
N PHE A 180 3.30 0.14 42.26
CA PHE A 180 4.06 1.36 41.96
C PHE A 180 5.44 1.10 41.33
N LEU A 181 6.00 -0.11 41.49
CA LEU A 181 7.28 -0.50 40.86
C LEU A 181 7.09 -1.12 39.47
N LYS A 182 5.83 -1.37 39.06
CA LYS A 182 5.48 -1.87 37.72
C LYS A 182 4.80 -0.82 36.84
N GLU A 183 4.84 0.45 37.26
CA GLU A 183 4.27 1.60 36.55
C GLU A 183 5.15 2.13 35.40
N GLY A 184 6.17 1.37 34.98
CA GLY A 184 7.18 1.81 34.00
C GLY A 184 7.19 1.09 32.65
N GLU A 185 6.42 0.01 32.46
CA GLU A 185 6.33 -0.66 31.17
C GLU A 185 5.19 -0.07 30.34
N VAL A 186 5.41 1.16 29.88
CA VAL A 186 4.62 1.74 28.81
C VAL A 186 4.77 0.80 27.61
N ALA A 187 3.67 0.19 27.15
CA ALA A 187 3.69 -0.81 26.07
C ALA A 187 4.19 -0.17 24.76
N ARG A 188 5.51 -0.19 24.57
CA ARG A 188 6.19 0.35 23.38
C ARG A 188 6.06 -0.61 22.23
N PHE A 189 6.15 -0.08 21.02
CA PHE A 189 6.46 -0.93 19.88
C PHE A 189 7.91 -1.44 19.98
N SER A 190 8.09 -2.70 19.65
CA SER A 190 9.41 -3.27 19.40
C SER A 190 10.05 -2.59 18.19
N LYS A 191 11.38 -2.64 18.11
CA LYS A 191 12.13 -2.12 16.96
C LYS A 191 11.67 -2.76 15.63
N ALA A 192 11.25 -4.02 15.66
CA ALA A 192 10.72 -4.73 14.50
C ALA A 192 9.36 -4.18 14.06
N GLU A 193 8.47 -3.86 15.01
CA GLU A 193 7.17 -3.24 14.72
C GLU A 193 7.33 -1.82 14.17
N ILE A 194 8.23 -1.00 14.73
CA ILE A 194 8.53 0.33 14.20
C ILE A 194 9.04 0.24 12.76
N ALA A 195 9.99 -0.68 12.49
CA ALA A 195 10.49 -0.90 11.13
C ALA A 195 9.37 -1.35 10.17
N ARG A 196 8.43 -2.18 10.64
CA ARG A 196 7.26 -2.61 9.86
C ARG A 196 6.33 -1.44 9.55
N ILE A 197 6.03 -0.57 10.52
CA ILE A 197 5.19 0.62 10.29
C ILE A 197 5.85 1.53 9.23
N CYS A 198 7.15 1.77 9.31
CA CYS A 198 7.88 2.57 8.32
C CYS A 198 7.87 1.93 6.92
N CYS A 199 7.99 0.61 6.84
CA CYS A 199 7.92 -0.14 5.59
C CYS A 199 6.53 -0.03 4.94
N ILE A 200 5.47 -0.15 5.74
CA ILE A 200 4.08 0.03 5.27
C ILE A 200 3.84 1.49 4.86
N LEU A 201 4.34 2.46 5.61
CA LEU A 201 4.21 3.90 5.30
C LEU A 201 4.81 4.23 3.94
N THR A 202 6.08 3.87 3.73
CA THR A 202 6.79 4.10 2.46
C THR A 202 6.13 3.37 1.29
N THR A 203 5.60 2.17 1.54
CA THR A 203 4.82 1.44 0.54
C THR A 203 3.51 2.14 0.21
N ALA A 204 2.76 2.63 1.20
CA ALA A 204 1.52 3.34 0.97
C ALA A 204 1.74 4.64 0.20
N GLU A 205 2.82 5.37 0.49
CA GLU A 205 3.24 6.56 -0.25
C GLU A 205 3.58 6.22 -1.71
N TYR A 206 4.38 5.18 -1.94
CA TYR A 206 4.68 4.71 -3.29
C TYR A 206 3.41 4.28 -4.05
N CYS A 207 2.51 3.51 -3.42
CA CYS A 207 1.28 3.08 -4.08
C CYS A 207 0.34 4.27 -4.36
N LEU A 208 0.32 5.31 -3.51
CA LEU A 208 -0.43 6.56 -3.75
C LEU A 208 0.09 7.30 -4.98
N GLU A 209 1.40 7.59 -5.03
CA GLU A 209 2.03 8.28 -6.16
C GLU A 209 1.83 7.49 -7.46
N THR A 210 1.99 6.17 -7.40
CA THR A 210 1.81 5.31 -8.56
C THR A 210 0.35 5.24 -9.02
N THR A 211 -0.62 5.31 -8.10
CA THR A 211 -2.05 5.37 -8.42
C THR A 211 -2.41 6.66 -9.15
N GLN A 212 -1.83 7.80 -8.77
CA GLN A 212 -2.01 9.07 -9.48
C GLN A 212 -1.53 8.98 -10.92
N GLN A 213 -0.32 8.45 -11.13
CA GLN A 213 0.24 8.26 -12.47
C GLN A 213 -0.58 7.26 -13.31
N LEU A 214 -1.09 6.19 -12.68
CA LEU A 214 -1.97 5.22 -13.33
C LEU A 214 -3.28 5.87 -13.79
N GLU A 215 -3.89 6.72 -12.96
CA GLU A 215 -5.13 7.43 -13.30
C GLU A 215 -4.92 8.37 -14.51
N GLU A 216 -3.83 9.13 -14.53
CA GLU A 216 -3.45 9.96 -15.67
C GLU A 216 -3.29 9.11 -16.93
N LYS A 217 -2.57 7.99 -16.84
CA LYS A 217 -2.35 7.07 -17.97
C LYS A 217 -3.64 6.42 -18.45
N LEU A 218 -4.56 6.07 -17.56
CA LEU A 218 -5.87 5.56 -17.94
C LEU A 218 -6.66 6.62 -18.71
N LYS A 219 -6.71 7.87 -18.21
CA LYS A 219 -7.41 8.99 -18.86
C LYS A 219 -6.81 9.34 -20.23
N GLU A 220 -5.50 9.21 -20.41
CA GLU A 220 -4.83 9.40 -21.71
C GLU A 220 -5.22 8.35 -22.77
N LYS A 221 -5.55 7.12 -22.36
CA LYS A 221 -5.80 5.98 -23.28
C LYS A 221 -7.29 5.73 -23.55
N VAL A 222 -8.17 6.29 -22.74
CA VAL A 222 -9.63 6.07 -22.81
C VAL A 222 -10.28 7.03 -23.80
N GLU A 223 -11.36 6.56 -24.43
CA GLU A 223 -12.19 7.41 -25.30
C GLU A 223 -12.70 8.66 -24.55
N PRO A 224 -12.68 9.87 -25.16
CA PRO A 224 -13.00 11.14 -24.48
C PRO A 224 -14.37 11.17 -23.78
N SER A 225 -15.33 10.39 -24.27
CA SER A 225 -16.69 10.28 -23.71
C SER A 225 -16.77 9.50 -22.38
N LEU A 226 -15.71 8.76 -22.02
CA LEU A 226 -15.66 7.88 -20.84
C LEU A 226 -14.62 8.33 -19.81
N VAL A 227 -13.81 9.36 -20.12
CA VAL A 227 -12.74 9.88 -19.25
C VAL A 227 -13.30 10.34 -17.89
N ASP A 228 -14.45 11.03 -17.89
CA ASP A 228 -15.08 11.55 -16.66
C ASP A 228 -15.52 10.46 -15.69
N LYS A 229 -15.64 9.21 -16.15
CA LYS A 229 -16.03 8.07 -15.31
C LYS A 229 -14.85 7.42 -14.61
N ILE A 230 -13.62 7.76 -14.98
CA ILE A 230 -12.41 7.24 -14.35
C ILE A 230 -12.03 8.16 -13.22
N ASN A 231 -12.20 7.68 -12.00
CA ASN A 231 -11.84 8.40 -10.79
C ASN A 231 -11.26 7.42 -9.78
N LEU A 232 -9.96 7.54 -9.52
CA LEU A 232 -9.27 6.73 -8.50
C LEU A 232 -9.07 7.54 -7.21
N SER A 233 -9.80 8.65 -7.01
CA SER A 233 -9.60 9.54 -5.86
C SER A 233 -9.92 8.82 -4.55
N GLN A 234 -10.91 7.93 -4.54
CA GLN A 234 -11.25 7.17 -3.34
C GLN A 234 -10.15 6.16 -2.95
N GLU A 235 -9.49 5.53 -3.93
CA GLU A 235 -8.34 4.66 -3.70
C GLU A 235 -7.15 5.47 -3.15
N GLN A 236 -6.91 6.66 -3.70
CA GLN A 236 -5.90 7.59 -3.20
C GLN A 236 -6.20 8.01 -1.74
N ASP A 237 -7.46 8.33 -1.41
CA ASP A 237 -7.90 8.66 -0.06
C ASP A 237 -7.66 7.51 0.93
N ILE A 238 -7.85 6.26 0.49
CA ILE A 238 -7.56 5.08 1.31
C ILE A 238 -6.05 5.01 1.59
N PHE A 239 -5.18 5.19 0.59
CA PHE A 239 -3.74 5.22 0.83
C PHE A 239 -3.32 6.37 1.74
N HIS A 240 -3.89 7.58 1.56
CA HIS A 240 -3.68 8.70 2.49
C HIS A 240 -4.11 8.36 3.93
N SER A 241 -5.21 7.64 4.10
CA SER A 241 -5.66 7.16 5.40
C SER A 241 -4.66 6.18 6.03
N VAL A 242 -4.11 5.25 5.23
CA VAL A 242 -3.07 4.32 5.70
C VAL A 242 -1.81 5.07 6.12
N ILE A 243 -1.33 6.02 5.31
CA ILE A 243 -0.16 6.86 5.63
C ILE A 243 -0.40 7.60 6.94
N SER A 244 -1.57 8.25 7.08
CA SER A 244 -1.93 9.00 8.28
C SER A 244 -1.95 8.13 9.53
N ASN A 245 -2.50 6.91 9.42
CA ASN A 245 -2.51 5.94 10.52
C ASN A 245 -1.08 5.52 10.91
N CYS A 246 -0.21 5.25 9.93
CA CYS A 246 1.20 4.94 10.21
C CYS A 246 1.90 6.07 10.97
N ILE A 247 1.70 7.32 10.54
CA ILE A 247 2.28 8.50 11.20
C ILE A 247 1.76 8.60 12.63
N GLN A 248 0.44 8.45 12.84
CA GLN A 248 -0.16 8.49 14.18
C GLN A 248 0.43 7.43 15.11
N LEU A 249 0.61 6.19 14.64
CA LEU A 249 1.24 5.12 15.42
C LEU A 249 2.69 5.44 15.80
N LEU A 250 3.47 6.01 14.87
CA LEU A 250 4.86 6.40 15.14
C LEU A 250 4.95 7.59 16.12
N VAL A 251 4.08 8.58 15.97
CA VAL A 251 4.00 9.73 16.89
C VAL A 251 3.58 9.26 18.28
N GLN A 252 2.59 8.38 18.38
CA GLN A 252 2.12 7.86 19.65
C GLN A 252 3.18 7.06 20.39
N ASP A 253 3.97 6.22 19.69
CA ASP A 253 5.13 5.58 20.31
C ASP A 253 6.12 6.63 20.83
N LEU A 254 6.45 7.66 20.04
CA LEU A 254 7.35 8.72 20.45
C LEU A 254 6.86 9.48 21.70
N GLU A 255 5.57 9.84 21.74
CA GLU A 255 4.94 10.47 22.90
C GLU A 255 5.07 9.59 24.15
N MET A 256 4.78 8.29 24.00
CA MET A 256 4.96 7.28 25.04
C MET A 256 6.43 7.11 25.46
N ALA A 257 7.41 7.47 24.62
CA ALA A 257 8.86 7.50 24.96
C ALA A 257 9.21 8.64 25.87
N CYS A 258 8.64 9.80 25.58
CA CYS A 258 8.96 11.02 26.27
C CYS A 258 8.23 11.09 27.62
N GLU A 259 7.04 10.47 27.75
CA GLU A 259 6.17 10.62 28.93
C GLU A 259 6.86 10.33 30.28
N PRO A 260 7.64 9.24 30.48
CA PRO A 260 8.27 8.98 31.77
C PRO A 260 9.31 10.05 32.15
N ALA A 261 10.09 10.51 31.19
CA ALA A 261 11.10 11.55 31.40
C ALA A 261 10.45 12.91 31.66
N LEU A 262 9.40 13.26 30.91
CA LEU A 262 8.62 14.48 31.10
C LEU A 262 7.90 14.49 32.46
N SER A 263 7.33 13.37 32.87
CA SER A 263 6.70 13.18 34.18
C SER A 263 7.71 13.27 35.33
N ALA A 264 8.93 12.76 35.15
CA ALA A 264 10.00 12.95 36.13
C ALA A 264 10.44 14.42 36.21
N MET A 265 10.56 15.09 35.06
CA MET A 265 10.97 16.49 34.95
C MET A 265 9.97 17.45 35.63
N SER A 266 8.67 17.18 35.52
CA SER A 266 7.61 18.01 36.11
C SER A 266 7.58 17.97 37.64
N LYS A 267 8.14 16.90 38.25
CA LYS A 267 8.21 16.72 39.70
C LYS A 267 9.44 17.38 40.34
N ILE A 268 10.38 17.87 39.55
CA ILE A 268 11.60 18.52 40.06
C ILE A 268 11.26 19.95 40.53
N GLN A 269 11.61 20.27 41.78
CA GLN A 269 11.51 21.64 42.32
C GLN A 269 12.67 22.49 41.79
N TRP A 270 12.49 23.08 40.61
CA TRP A 270 13.52 23.87 39.92
C TRP A 270 13.90 25.18 40.62
N GLN A 271 13.15 25.62 41.64
CA GLN A 271 13.37 26.91 42.32
C GLN A 271 14.39 26.86 43.46
N THR A 272 14.84 25.68 43.90
CA THR A 272 15.71 25.54 45.09
C THR A 272 17.18 25.36 44.75
N LYS A 273 17.65 25.92 43.62
CA LYS A 273 19.07 25.97 43.24
C LYS A 273 19.56 27.39 43.07
#